data_AF-A0A7U7HJM4-F1
#
_entry.id   AF-A0A7U7HJM4-F1
#
_cell.length_a   1.000
_cell.length_b   1.000
_cell.length_c   1.000
_cell.angle_alpha   90.00
_cell.angle_beta   90.00
_cell.angle_gamma   90.00
#
_symmetry.space_group_name_H-M   'P 1'
#
loop_
_entity.id
_entity.type
_entity.pdbx_description
1 polymer ?
#
loop_
_entity_poly.entity_id
_entity_poly.type
_entity_poly.pdbx_seq_one_letter_code
_entity_poly.pdbx_strand_id
1 'polypeptide(L)'
;MITVLTSSAAIAEEPPHPFGGRMYNTVENGWLTYECMPPEAGVLACDFVQTRIRQKLSASDAAKRLAKETQGWPEALAKEMKTTPERLYESGDWKGLCDMAQQGLSALNGSSSTEEMRKAVSRMSRVARGDLAAQMGAMGQACKTRTLDGMKRFMALGIDIEQRTCQIGTNSFKQTFKAVYASDGTFKSWNVADTTPNGDCGIINLSRFVPVPEKPGEKPYFWQYIARKVITNPESTTLLMQCKDLDEREYLYDWKKQNISLQCDYIEDGF
;
A
#
# COMPACT_ATOMS: atom_id res chain seq x y z
N MET A 1 -34.53 -21.89 63.82
CA MET A 1 -34.51 -21.03 62.62
C MET A 1 -33.10 -21.15 62.03
N ILE A 2 -32.93 -21.89 60.94
CA ILE A 2 -31.64 -22.06 60.26
C ILE A 2 -31.66 -21.13 59.05
N THR A 3 -30.90 -20.05 59.11
CA THR A 3 -30.71 -19.13 57.99
C THR A 3 -29.68 -19.74 57.06
N VAL A 4 -30.12 -20.29 55.92
CA VAL A 4 -29.24 -20.75 54.85
C VAL A 4 -28.86 -19.54 54.00
N LEU A 5 -27.63 -19.07 54.14
CA LEU A 5 -27.02 -18.08 53.24
C LEU A 5 -26.64 -18.80 51.93
N THR A 6 -27.50 -18.73 50.92
CA THR A 6 -27.12 -19.09 49.55
C THR A 6 -26.25 -17.98 48.99
N SER A 7 -24.94 -18.18 49.02
CA SER A 7 -23.99 -17.34 48.30
C SER A 7 -24.10 -17.67 46.80
N SER A 8 -24.87 -16.88 46.06
CA SER A 8 -24.90 -16.96 44.61
C SER A 8 -23.59 -16.40 44.08
N ALA A 9 -22.63 -17.27 43.80
CA ALA A 9 -21.49 -16.90 42.97
C ALA A 9 -22.02 -16.56 41.58
N ALA A 10 -22.18 -15.27 41.29
CA ALA A 10 -22.38 -14.80 39.93
C ALA A 10 -21.12 -15.18 39.15
N ILE A 11 -21.23 -16.18 38.27
CA ILE A 11 -20.22 -16.45 37.26
C ILE A 11 -20.24 -15.20 36.38
N ALA A 12 -19.23 -14.34 36.52
CA ALA A 12 -19.04 -13.23 35.61
C ALA A 12 -18.85 -13.84 34.22
N GLU A 13 -19.85 -13.68 33.35
CA GLU A 13 -19.76 -14.13 31.97
C GLU A 13 -18.58 -13.40 31.33
N GLU A 14 -17.67 -14.15 30.72
CA GLU A 14 -16.50 -13.56 30.08
C GLU A 14 -16.98 -12.55 29.01
N PRO A 15 -16.35 -11.36 28.93
CA PRO A 15 -16.74 -10.37 27.94
C PRO A 15 -16.67 -10.99 26.53
N PRO A 16 -17.64 -10.67 25.65
CA PRO A 16 -17.58 -11.14 24.27
C PRO A 16 -16.27 -10.67 23.64
N HIS A 17 -15.64 -11.51 22.83
CA HIS A 17 -14.37 -11.18 22.19
C HIS A 17 -14.32 -11.64 20.73
N PRO A 18 -13.55 -10.94 19.89
CA PRO A 18 -13.24 -11.41 18.55
C PRO A 18 -12.32 -12.64 18.63
N PHE A 19 -12.56 -13.66 17.79
CA PHE A 19 -11.67 -14.83 17.66
C PHE A 19 -10.72 -14.69 16.47
N GLY A 20 -11.27 -14.33 15.32
CA GLY A 20 -10.50 -14.15 14.12
C GLY A 20 -11.38 -13.68 12.98
N GLY A 21 -10.77 -13.07 11.97
CA GLY A 21 -11.52 -12.57 10.83
C GLY A 21 -10.73 -11.60 9.97
N ARG A 22 -11.47 -10.97 9.05
CA ARG A 22 -10.95 -9.93 8.16
C ARG A 22 -11.84 -8.70 8.25
N MET A 23 -11.21 -7.54 8.33
CA MET A 23 -11.87 -6.24 8.28
C MET A 23 -11.22 -5.37 7.22
N TYR A 24 -12.00 -4.52 6.58
CA TYR A 24 -11.60 -3.72 5.43
C TYR A 24 -11.45 -2.27 5.85
N ASN A 25 -10.33 -1.66 5.47
CA ASN A 25 -10.13 -0.23 5.73
C ASN A 25 -11.18 0.57 4.94
N THR A 26 -11.82 1.53 5.58
CA THR A 26 -12.90 2.32 4.95
C THR A 26 -12.42 3.55 4.19
N VAL A 27 -11.12 3.86 4.27
CA VAL A 27 -10.49 5.04 3.65
C VAL A 27 -9.44 4.61 2.63
N GLU A 28 -8.54 3.71 3.03
CA GLU A 28 -7.45 3.21 2.21
C GLU A 28 -7.78 1.85 1.60
N ASN A 29 -7.08 1.50 0.53
CA ASN A 29 -7.19 0.18 -0.06
C ASN A 29 -6.39 -0.82 0.76
N GLY A 30 -7.09 -1.81 1.32
CA GLY A 30 -6.45 -2.83 2.12
C GLY A 30 -7.40 -3.49 3.10
N TRP A 31 -6.86 -4.41 3.87
CA TRP A 31 -7.59 -5.10 4.91
C TRP A 31 -6.66 -5.44 6.06
N LEU A 32 -7.28 -5.73 7.20
CA LEU A 32 -6.65 -6.25 8.38
C LEU A 32 -7.19 -7.66 8.60
N THR A 33 -6.29 -8.63 8.65
CA THR A 33 -6.62 -9.98 9.14
C THR A 33 -6.15 -10.06 10.58
N TYR A 34 -6.96 -10.65 11.44
CA TYR A 34 -6.62 -10.79 12.86
C TYR A 34 -7.00 -12.17 13.37
N GLU A 35 -6.29 -12.59 14.41
CA GLU A 35 -6.57 -13.78 15.20
C GLU A 35 -6.29 -13.45 16.66
N CYS A 36 -7.19 -13.82 17.56
CA CYS A 36 -7.12 -13.50 18.97
C CYS A 36 -7.31 -14.77 19.80
N MET A 37 -6.52 -14.86 20.87
CA MET A 37 -6.68 -15.91 21.87
C MET A 37 -7.82 -15.53 22.84
N PRO A 38 -8.52 -16.51 23.43
CA PRO A 38 -9.48 -16.24 24.50
C PRO A 38 -8.85 -15.35 25.59
N PRO A 39 -9.59 -14.38 26.17
CA PRO A 39 -9.03 -13.50 27.18
C PRO A 39 -8.52 -14.26 28.40
N GLU A 40 -7.27 -14.03 28.78
CA GLU A 40 -6.66 -14.58 30.00
C GLU A 40 -6.41 -13.46 31.00
N ALA A 41 -6.86 -13.64 32.25
CA ALA A 41 -6.74 -12.64 33.31
C ALA A 41 -7.24 -11.23 32.90
N GLY A 42 -8.29 -11.16 32.07
CA GLY A 42 -8.88 -9.92 31.58
C GLY A 42 -8.12 -9.23 30.45
N VAL A 43 -7.15 -9.90 29.83
CA VAL A 43 -6.37 -9.41 28.69
C VAL A 43 -6.67 -10.24 27.45
N LEU A 44 -7.09 -9.56 26.38
CA LEU A 44 -7.26 -10.14 25.05
C LEU A 44 -5.97 -9.95 24.25
N ALA A 45 -5.36 -11.01 23.76
CA ALA A 45 -4.15 -10.95 22.94
C ALA A 45 -4.48 -11.30 21.47
N CYS A 46 -4.03 -10.46 20.54
CA CYS A 46 -4.31 -10.63 19.12
C CYS A 46 -3.06 -10.46 18.26
N ASP A 47 -2.96 -11.29 17.23
CA ASP A 47 -2.02 -11.21 16.12
C ASP A 47 -2.74 -10.60 14.91
N PHE A 48 -2.04 -9.70 14.22
CA PHE A 48 -2.57 -8.96 13.08
C PHE A 48 -1.65 -9.08 11.87
N VAL A 49 -2.29 -9.12 10.70
CA VAL A 49 -1.65 -8.96 9.39
C VAL A 49 -2.41 -7.87 8.64
N GLN A 50 -1.79 -6.71 8.52
CA GLN A 50 -2.30 -5.58 7.76
C GLN A 50 -1.79 -5.65 6.33
N THR A 51 -2.68 -5.76 5.36
CA THR A 51 -2.36 -5.65 3.93
C THR A 51 -2.81 -4.28 3.43
N ARG A 52 -1.92 -3.55 2.78
CA ARG A 52 -2.20 -2.28 2.11
C ARG A 52 -1.91 -2.42 0.63
N ILE A 53 -2.78 -1.84 -0.19
CA ILE A 53 -2.62 -1.79 -1.64
C ILE A 53 -2.62 -0.31 -2.02
N ARG A 54 -1.63 0.13 -2.78
CA ARG A 54 -1.56 1.51 -3.28
C ARG A 54 -1.04 1.54 -4.69
N GLN A 55 -1.43 2.55 -5.47
CA GLN A 55 -0.76 2.82 -6.72
C GLN A 55 0.71 3.20 -6.45
N LYS A 56 1.62 2.72 -7.29
CA LYS A 56 3.05 3.03 -7.22
C LYS A 56 3.30 4.52 -7.41
N LEU A 57 2.50 5.16 -8.27
CA LEU A 57 2.57 6.59 -8.53
C LEU A 57 1.17 7.22 -8.57
N SER A 58 0.98 8.31 -7.83
CA SER A 58 -0.27 9.06 -7.87
C SER A 58 -0.39 9.91 -9.13
N ALA A 59 -1.62 10.24 -9.55
CA ALA A 59 -1.84 11.12 -10.71
C ALA A 59 -1.25 12.52 -10.54
N SER A 60 -1.29 13.07 -9.33
CA SER A 60 -0.68 14.38 -9.03
C SER A 60 0.84 14.35 -9.12
N ASP A 61 1.47 13.22 -8.76
CA ASP A 61 2.92 13.10 -8.77
C ASP A 61 3.46 12.75 -10.16
N ALA A 62 2.71 11.99 -10.96
CA ALA A 62 3.04 11.67 -12.35
C ALA A 62 3.30 12.91 -13.20
N ALA A 63 2.39 13.89 -13.17
CA ALA A 63 2.53 15.12 -13.94
C ALA A 63 3.75 15.94 -13.51
N LYS A 64 3.98 16.05 -12.20
CA LYS A 64 5.15 16.76 -11.64
C LYS A 64 6.45 16.06 -12.01
N ARG A 65 6.47 14.72 -11.98
CA ARG A 65 7.62 13.89 -12.31
C ARG A 65 8.01 14.06 -13.77
N LEU A 66 7.07 13.94 -14.71
CA LEU A 66 7.36 14.11 -16.14
C LEU A 66 7.94 15.51 -16.44
N ALA A 67 7.34 16.57 -15.87
CA ALA A 67 7.83 17.94 -16.07
C ALA A 67 9.24 18.13 -15.50
N LYS A 68 9.50 17.63 -14.29
CA LYS A 68 10.80 17.70 -13.63
C LYS A 68 11.86 16.91 -14.39
N GLU A 69 11.56 15.67 -14.76
CA GLU A 69 12.51 14.80 -15.44
C GLU A 69 12.86 15.32 -16.82
N THR A 70 11.91 15.92 -17.56
CA THR A 70 12.11 16.45 -18.92
C THR A 70 12.73 17.84 -18.99
N GLN A 71 12.96 18.49 -17.85
CA GLN A 71 13.52 19.84 -17.80
C GLN A 71 15.00 19.84 -18.22
N GLY A 72 15.36 20.65 -19.23
CA GLY A 72 16.74 20.79 -19.69
C GLY A 72 17.31 19.57 -20.42
N TRP A 73 16.43 18.75 -21.02
CA TRP A 73 16.83 17.52 -21.69
C TRP A 73 17.86 17.64 -22.81
N PRO A 74 17.78 18.63 -23.74
CA PRO A 74 18.77 18.73 -24.80
C PRO A 74 20.21 18.78 -24.23
N GLU A 75 20.42 19.59 -23.20
CA GLU A 75 21.70 19.76 -22.54
C GLU A 75 22.09 18.54 -21.70
N ALA A 76 21.15 17.99 -20.91
CA ALA A 76 21.40 16.85 -20.05
C ALA A 76 21.76 15.58 -20.85
N LEU A 77 20.99 15.28 -21.90
CA LEU A 77 21.23 14.12 -22.76
C LEU A 77 22.52 14.29 -23.56
N ALA A 78 22.81 15.49 -24.08
CA ALA A 78 24.06 15.74 -24.77
C ALA A 78 25.28 15.48 -23.86
N LYS A 79 25.21 15.93 -22.60
CA LYS A 79 26.24 15.66 -21.60
C LYS A 79 26.40 14.16 -21.32
N GLU A 80 25.30 13.43 -21.13
CA GLU A 80 25.30 12.00 -20.86
C GLU A 80 25.89 11.20 -22.03
N MET A 81 25.45 11.52 -23.26
CA MET A 81 25.91 10.90 -24.50
C MET A 81 27.25 11.44 -25.01
N LYS A 82 27.94 12.25 -24.19
CA LYS A 82 29.26 12.85 -24.48
C LYS A 82 29.32 13.54 -25.86
N THR A 83 28.28 14.30 -26.18
CA THR A 83 28.08 15.03 -27.44
C THR A 83 27.63 16.48 -27.16
N THR A 84 27.26 17.22 -28.20
CA THR A 84 26.63 18.54 -28.08
C THR A 84 25.13 18.44 -28.41
N PRO A 85 24.28 19.36 -27.93
CA PRO A 85 22.85 19.35 -28.25
C PRO A 85 22.57 19.31 -29.76
N GLU A 86 23.38 19.98 -30.57
CA GLU A 86 23.26 20.04 -32.04
C GLU A 86 23.59 18.70 -32.69
N ARG A 87 24.48 17.91 -32.06
CA ARG A 87 24.99 16.63 -32.58
C ARG A 87 24.41 15.42 -31.83
N LEU A 88 23.39 15.63 -31.01
CA LEU A 88 22.77 14.57 -30.19
C LEU A 88 22.37 13.36 -31.04
N TYR A 89 21.69 13.63 -32.15
CA TYR A 89 21.15 12.62 -33.08
C TYR A 89 22.21 11.94 -33.95
N GLU A 90 23.45 12.40 -33.91
CA GLU A 90 24.60 11.80 -34.60
C GLU A 90 25.44 10.90 -33.67
N SER A 91 25.17 10.94 -32.37
CA SER A 91 25.94 10.18 -31.39
C SER A 91 25.76 8.66 -31.57
N GLY A 92 26.79 7.92 -31.20
CA GLY A 92 26.73 6.45 -31.16
C GLY A 92 25.64 5.94 -30.21
N ASP A 93 25.44 6.63 -29.09
CA ASP A 93 24.41 6.30 -28.10
C ASP A 93 23.00 6.49 -28.67
N TRP A 94 22.76 7.58 -29.40
CA TRP A 94 21.49 7.78 -30.11
C TRP A 94 21.23 6.67 -31.13
N LYS A 95 22.24 6.29 -31.92
CA LYS A 95 22.14 5.16 -32.84
C LYS A 95 21.83 3.85 -32.10
N GLY A 96 22.47 3.61 -30.96
CA GLY A 96 22.20 2.44 -30.11
C GLY A 96 20.76 2.39 -29.60
N LEU A 97 20.19 3.52 -29.19
CA LEU A 97 18.77 3.60 -28.83
C LEU A 97 17.85 3.25 -30.01
N CYS A 98 18.20 3.71 -31.21
CA CYS A 98 17.43 3.40 -32.42
C CYS A 98 17.50 1.91 -32.79
N ASP A 99 18.68 1.31 -32.71
CA ASP A 99 18.88 -0.10 -32.96
C ASP A 99 18.09 -0.93 -31.94
N MET A 100 18.10 -0.54 -30.66
CA MET A 100 17.32 -1.18 -29.59
C MET A 100 15.81 -1.11 -29.86
N ALA A 101 15.29 0.07 -30.23
CA ALA A 101 13.87 0.23 -30.54
C ALA A 101 13.43 -0.65 -31.72
N GLN A 102 14.26 -0.72 -32.77
CA GLN A 102 13.98 -1.56 -33.94
C GLN A 102 14.04 -3.05 -33.59
N GLN A 103 15.04 -3.48 -32.82
CA GLN A 103 15.16 -4.87 -32.36
C GLN A 103 13.96 -5.26 -31.48
N GLY A 104 13.57 -4.39 -30.54
CA GLY A 104 12.41 -4.61 -29.67
C GLY A 104 11.12 -4.79 -30.47
N LEU A 105 10.84 -3.91 -31.43
CA LEU A 105 9.68 -4.04 -32.32
C LEU A 105 9.74 -5.31 -33.18
N SER A 106 10.92 -5.66 -33.70
CA SER A 106 11.09 -6.87 -34.51
C SER A 106 10.85 -8.14 -33.70
N ALA A 107 11.27 -8.14 -32.43
CA ALA A 107 11.05 -9.26 -31.52
C ALA A 107 9.58 -9.42 -31.13
N LEU A 108 8.89 -8.31 -30.87
CA LEU A 108 7.45 -8.29 -30.59
C LEU A 108 6.62 -8.81 -31.77
N ASN A 109 7.08 -8.58 -32.99
CA ASN A 109 6.45 -9.04 -34.23
C ASN A 109 6.93 -10.44 -34.67
N GLY A 110 7.85 -11.07 -33.93
CA GLY A 110 8.39 -12.40 -34.24
C GLY A 110 9.31 -12.46 -35.47
N SER A 111 9.74 -11.31 -36.00
CA SER A 111 10.47 -11.19 -37.27
C SER A 111 11.99 -11.31 -37.13
N SER A 112 12.54 -10.98 -35.95
CA SER A 112 13.98 -11.07 -35.65
C SER A 112 14.17 -11.03 -34.14
N SER A 113 14.38 -12.19 -33.52
CA SER A 113 14.64 -12.31 -32.09
C SER A 113 15.46 -13.56 -31.77
N THR A 114 16.32 -13.47 -30.76
CA THR A 114 16.94 -14.65 -30.16
C THR A 114 15.87 -15.56 -29.53
N GLU A 115 16.23 -16.81 -29.24
CA GLU A 115 15.36 -17.76 -28.55
C GLU A 115 14.93 -17.23 -27.17
N GLU A 116 15.87 -16.63 -26.45
CA GLU A 116 15.65 -16.04 -25.13
C GLU A 116 14.63 -14.91 -25.21
N MET A 117 14.78 -14.01 -26.19
CA MET A 117 13.88 -12.87 -26.36
C MET A 117 12.48 -13.33 -26.81
N ARG A 118 12.39 -14.37 -27.65
CA ARG A 118 11.10 -14.96 -28.02
C ARG A 118 10.39 -15.58 -26.81
N LYS A 119 11.13 -16.32 -25.98
CA LYS A 119 10.62 -16.87 -24.73
C LYS A 119 10.16 -15.77 -23.78
N ALA A 120 10.94 -14.70 -23.63
CA ALA A 120 10.57 -13.56 -22.80
C ALA A 120 9.25 -12.92 -23.28
N VAL A 121 9.14 -12.57 -24.56
CA VAL A 121 7.92 -11.99 -25.15
C VAL A 121 6.72 -12.93 -25.03
N SER A 122 6.92 -14.24 -25.20
CA SER A 122 5.86 -15.25 -25.08
C SER A 122 5.25 -15.35 -23.68
N ARG A 123 6.03 -15.01 -22.64
CA ARG A 123 5.59 -15.02 -21.24
C ARG A 123 4.90 -13.73 -20.81
N MET A 124 4.97 -12.68 -21.62
CA MET A 124 4.33 -11.40 -21.31
C MET A 124 2.81 -11.50 -21.43
N SER A 125 2.11 -10.83 -20.52
CA SER A 125 0.66 -10.61 -20.67
C SER A 125 0.37 -9.76 -21.91
N ARG A 126 -0.88 -9.79 -22.38
CA ARG A 126 -1.32 -8.94 -23.49
C ARG A 126 -1.07 -7.46 -23.20
N VAL A 127 -1.33 -7.02 -21.97
CA VAL A 127 -1.12 -5.64 -21.52
C VAL A 127 0.37 -5.30 -21.55
N ALA A 128 1.21 -6.12 -20.91
CA ALA A 128 2.66 -5.92 -20.88
C ALA A 128 3.29 -5.89 -22.27
N ARG A 129 2.83 -6.76 -23.18
CA ARG A 129 3.28 -6.76 -24.57
C ARG A 129 2.85 -5.49 -25.31
N GLY A 130 1.62 -5.03 -25.08
CA GLY A 130 1.10 -3.79 -25.66
C GLY A 130 1.87 -2.55 -25.18
N ASP A 131 2.15 -2.47 -23.89
CA ASP A 131 2.90 -1.39 -23.27
C ASP A 131 4.35 -1.35 -23.77
N LEU A 132 5.01 -2.52 -23.84
CA LEU A 132 6.36 -2.61 -24.43
C LEU A 132 6.37 -2.20 -25.91
N ALA A 133 5.35 -2.60 -26.69
CA ALA A 133 5.23 -2.20 -28.09
C ALA A 133 5.04 -0.68 -28.24
N ALA A 134 4.23 -0.06 -27.39
CA ALA A 134 4.03 1.38 -27.37
C ALA A 134 5.33 2.12 -27.02
N GLN A 135 6.07 1.64 -26.03
CA GLN A 135 7.36 2.19 -25.62
C GLN A 135 8.40 2.10 -26.74
N MET A 136 8.62 0.92 -27.32
CA MET A 136 9.56 0.73 -28.43
C MET A 136 9.14 1.54 -29.67
N GLY A 137 7.83 1.67 -29.92
CA GLY A 137 7.27 2.51 -30.96
C GLY A 137 7.57 4.00 -30.76
N ALA A 138 7.47 4.51 -29.53
CA ALA A 138 7.79 5.89 -29.19
C ALA A 138 9.30 6.19 -29.37
N MET A 139 10.17 5.28 -28.94
CA MET A 139 11.62 5.38 -29.21
C MET A 139 11.92 5.36 -30.71
N GLY A 140 11.32 4.42 -31.45
CA GLY A 140 11.46 4.35 -32.90
C GLY A 140 10.98 5.61 -33.62
N GLN A 141 9.94 6.27 -33.10
CA GLN A 141 9.49 7.57 -33.60
C GLN A 141 10.55 8.66 -33.37
N ALA A 142 11.19 8.72 -32.20
CA ALA A 142 12.26 9.68 -31.91
C ALA A 142 13.39 9.57 -32.94
N CYS A 143 13.77 8.34 -33.28
CA CYS A 143 14.80 8.05 -34.28
C CYS A 143 14.44 8.52 -35.69
N LYS A 144 13.17 8.42 -36.07
CA LYS A 144 12.67 8.86 -37.38
C LYS A 144 12.57 10.39 -37.48
N THR A 145 12.06 11.03 -36.44
CA THR A 145 11.82 12.48 -36.46
C THR A 145 13.07 13.29 -36.11
N ARG A 146 14.07 12.66 -35.48
CA ARG A 146 15.23 13.36 -34.89
C ARG A 146 14.78 14.49 -33.97
N THR A 147 13.78 14.20 -33.14
CA THR A 147 13.28 15.08 -32.08
C THR A 147 13.20 14.33 -30.76
N LEU A 148 13.18 15.06 -29.65
CA LEU A 148 13.02 14.49 -28.31
C LEU A 148 11.56 14.11 -27.99
N ASP A 149 10.59 14.38 -28.86
CA ASP A 149 9.17 14.12 -28.57
C ASP A 149 8.88 12.63 -28.39
N GLY A 150 9.51 11.77 -29.20
CA GLY A 150 9.40 10.32 -29.03
C GLY A 150 10.00 9.84 -27.70
N MET A 151 11.10 10.46 -27.24
CA MET A 151 11.68 10.18 -25.92
C MET A 151 10.78 10.64 -24.77
N LYS A 152 10.17 11.83 -24.90
CA LYS A 152 9.20 12.35 -23.92
C LYS A 152 7.98 11.44 -23.83
N ARG A 153 7.51 10.94 -24.97
CA ARG A 153 6.42 9.97 -25.05
C ARG A 153 6.81 8.63 -24.43
N PHE A 154 8.02 8.13 -24.68
CA PHE A 154 8.52 6.92 -24.03
C PHE A 154 8.50 7.05 -22.50
N MET A 155 8.99 8.18 -21.97
CA MET A 155 8.94 8.46 -20.53
C MET A 155 7.51 8.56 -20.00
N ALA A 156 6.64 9.28 -20.70
CA ALA A 156 5.23 9.39 -20.31
C ALA A 156 4.54 8.02 -20.26
N LEU A 157 4.85 7.11 -21.19
CA LEU A 157 4.36 5.73 -21.15
C LEU A 157 4.90 4.95 -19.96
N GLY A 158 6.18 5.13 -19.60
CA GLY A 158 6.75 4.53 -18.38
C GLY A 158 6.04 5.00 -17.10
N ILE A 159 5.78 6.31 -17.01
CA ILE A 159 5.04 6.93 -15.91
C ILE A 159 3.60 6.40 -15.86
N ASP A 160 2.92 6.29 -17.01
CA ASP A 160 1.56 5.74 -17.10
C ASP A 160 1.50 4.28 -16.59
N ILE A 161 2.48 3.46 -16.97
CA ILE A 161 2.60 2.08 -16.45
C ILE A 161 2.70 2.12 -14.92
N GLU A 162 3.55 2.96 -14.34
CA GLU A 162 3.65 3.08 -12.88
C GLU A 162 2.34 3.54 -12.21
N GLN A 163 1.56 4.41 -12.85
CA GLN A 163 0.25 4.82 -12.32
C GLN A 163 -0.76 3.66 -12.31
N ARG A 164 -0.64 2.73 -13.27
CA ARG A 164 -1.43 1.50 -13.36
C ARG A 164 -0.78 0.31 -12.64
N THR A 165 0.35 0.51 -11.98
CA THR A 165 1.00 -0.49 -11.12
C THR A 165 0.57 -0.30 -9.68
N CYS A 166 0.12 -1.37 -9.04
CA CYS A 166 -0.18 -1.37 -7.62
C CYS A 166 0.87 -2.12 -6.83
N GLN A 167 1.29 -1.51 -5.73
CA GLN A 167 2.18 -2.11 -4.75
C GLN A 167 1.37 -2.69 -3.60
N ILE A 168 1.69 -3.93 -3.22
CA ILE A 168 1.08 -4.60 -2.07
C ILE A 168 2.12 -4.63 -0.95
N GLY A 169 1.82 -3.99 0.17
CA GLY A 169 2.63 -4.05 1.39
C GLY A 169 1.89 -4.82 2.47
N THR A 170 2.61 -5.63 3.25
CA THR A 170 2.05 -6.31 4.41
C THR A 170 2.83 -5.92 5.67
N ASN A 171 2.14 -5.79 6.79
CA ASN A 171 2.77 -5.56 8.08
C ASN A 171 2.11 -6.44 9.13
N SER A 172 2.92 -7.24 9.82
CA SER A 172 2.46 -8.11 10.90
C SER A 172 2.81 -7.50 12.24
N PHE A 173 1.87 -7.48 13.17
CA PHE A 173 2.08 -6.94 14.50
C PHE A 173 1.19 -7.63 15.54
N LYS A 174 1.54 -7.47 16.81
CA LYS A 174 0.79 -8.02 17.95
C LYS A 174 0.29 -6.89 18.83
N GLN A 175 -0.92 -7.02 19.37
CA GLN A 175 -1.46 -6.09 20.36
C GLN A 175 -2.27 -6.82 21.42
N THR A 176 -2.22 -6.29 22.63
CA THR A 176 -3.03 -6.74 23.76
C THR A 176 -4.07 -5.68 24.10
N PHE A 177 -5.21 -6.11 24.62
CA PHE A 177 -6.35 -5.25 24.92
C PHE A 177 -6.95 -5.56 26.29
N LYS A 178 -7.57 -4.56 26.91
CA LYS A 178 -8.36 -4.68 28.14
C LYS A 178 -9.81 -4.27 27.87
N ALA A 179 -10.74 -4.95 28.53
CA ALA A 179 -12.16 -4.67 28.40
C ALA A 179 -12.50 -3.32 29.05
N VAL A 180 -13.36 -2.56 28.37
CA VAL A 180 -13.93 -1.31 28.86
C VAL A 180 -15.43 -1.49 29.03
N TYR A 181 -15.93 -1.10 30.19
CA TYR A 181 -17.34 -1.20 30.57
C TYR A 181 -17.92 0.19 30.80
N ALA A 182 -19.22 0.35 30.53
CA ALA A 182 -19.96 1.51 31.00
C ALA A 182 -20.22 1.44 32.51
N SER A 183 -20.70 2.54 33.07
CA SER A 183 -21.04 2.64 34.49
C SER A 183 -22.12 1.66 34.95
N ASP A 184 -22.96 1.20 34.02
CA ASP A 184 -23.99 0.18 34.26
C ASP A 184 -23.47 -1.27 34.16
N GLY A 185 -22.16 -1.46 33.96
CA GLY A 185 -21.53 -2.77 33.79
C GLY A 185 -21.61 -3.33 32.37
N THR A 186 -22.19 -2.61 31.41
CA THR A 186 -22.29 -3.08 30.03
C THR A 186 -20.92 -3.02 29.33
N PHE A 187 -20.49 -4.13 28.73
CA PHE A 187 -19.29 -4.18 27.90
C PHE A 187 -19.40 -3.22 26.70
N LYS A 188 -18.34 -2.43 26.44
CA LYS A 188 -18.30 -1.42 25.36
C LYS A 188 -17.26 -1.73 24.30
N SER A 189 -16.05 -2.07 24.69
CA SER A 189 -14.95 -2.31 23.74
C SER A 189 -13.78 -3.01 24.39
N TRP A 190 -12.89 -3.54 23.55
CA TRP A 190 -11.54 -3.91 23.92
C TRP A 190 -10.60 -2.80 23.49
N ASN A 191 -9.95 -2.10 24.42
CA ASN A 191 -8.99 -1.03 24.12
C ASN A 191 -7.57 -1.52 24.35
N VAL A 192 -6.60 -1.04 23.56
CA VAL A 192 -5.20 -1.41 23.71
C VAL A 192 -4.76 -1.28 25.18
N ALA A 193 -4.12 -2.33 25.69
CA ALA A 193 -3.75 -2.45 27.10
C ALA A 193 -2.46 -1.68 27.43
N ASP A 194 -1.54 -1.59 26.47
CA ASP A 194 -0.29 -0.85 26.60
C ASP A 194 -0.45 0.58 26.07
N THR A 195 -0.55 1.52 27.00
CA THR A 195 -0.65 2.95 26.71
C THR A 195 0.66 3.69 26.98
N THR A 196 1.77 2.97 27.10
CA THR A 196 3.09 3.55 27.37
C THR A 196 3.66 4.16 26.09
N PRO A 197 4.19 5.40 26.11
CA PRO A 197 4.89 5.96 24.96
C PRO A 197 6.07 5.07 24.52
N ASN A 198 6.15 4.79 23.22
CA ASN A 198 7.21 3.96 22.64
C ASN A 198 8.07 4.72 21.62
N GLY A 199 9.39 4.49 21.66
CA GLY A 199 10.37 5.06 20.72
C GLY A 199 10.56 6.57 20.84
N ASP A 200 11.40 7.12 19.96
CA ASP A 200 11.83 8.54 20.00
C ASP A 200 10.68 9.53 19.83
N CYS A 201 9.63 9.14 19.11
CA CYS A 201 8.43 9.93 18.89
C CYS A 201 7.38 9.79 20.02
N GLY A 202 7.58 8.89 20.98
CA GLY A 202 6.61 8.61 22.03
C GLY A 202 5.26 8.17 21.48
N ILE A 203 5.26 7.14 20.64
CA ILE A 203 4.03 6.63 20.01
C ILE A 203 3.22 5.90 21.07
N ILE A 204 1.96 6.31 21.26
CA ILE A 204 0.96 5.57 22.06
C ILE A 204 -0.10 5.02 21.12
N ASN A 205 -0.35 3.71 21.18
CA ASN A 205 -1.43 3.08 20.45
C ASN A 205 -2.74 3.20 21.23
N LEU A 206 -3.79 3.69 20.58
CA LEU A 206 -5.13 3.89 21.14
C LEU A 206 -6.18 3.06 20.39
N SER A 207 -5.75 2.00 19.71
CA SER A 207 -6.64 1.16 18.93
C SER A 207 -7.66 0.43 19.79
N ARG A 208 -8.77 0.03 19.16
CA ARG A 208 -9.84 -0.69 19.87
C ARG A 208 -10.67 -1.58 18.96
N PHE A 209 -11.15 -2.68 19.51
CA PHE A 209 -12.26 -3.44 18.94
C PHE A 209 -13.59 -2.97 19.52
N VAL A 210 -14.54 -2.69 18.63
CA VAL A 210 -15.91 -2.31 18.98
C VAL A 210 -16.85 -3.41 18.48
N PRO A 211 -17.71 -3.98 19.36
CA PRO A 211 -18.68 -4.98 18.96
C PRO A 211 -19.74 -4.37 18.04
N VAL A 212 -20.12 -5.09 16.99
CA VAL A 212 -21.23 -4.74 16.11
C VAL A 212 -22.36 -5.75 16.34
N PRO A 213 -23.29 -5.47 17.27
CA PRO A 213 -24.46 -6.31 17.47
C PRO A 213 -25.41 -6.17 16.28
N GLU A 214 -25.99 -7.27 15.81
CA GLU A 214 -27.03 -7.23 14.77
C GLU A 214 -28.33 -6.61 15.29
N LYS A 215 -28.64 -6.83 16.58
CA LYS A 215 -29.76 -6.22 17.31
C LYS A 215 -29.37 -5.83 18.73
N PRO A 216 -30.03 -4.82 19.33
CA PRO A 216 -29.79 -4.46 20.73
C PRO A 216 -29.99 -5.67 21.67
N GLY A 217 -28.96 -5.96 22.49
CA GLY A 217 -29.01 -7.04 23.49
C GLY A 217 -28.52 -8.41 23.01
N GLU A 218 -28.13 -8.57 21.73
CA GLU A 218 -27.54 -9.82 21.22
C GLU A 218 -26.02 -9.85 21.36
N LYS A 219 -25.43 -11.05 21.46
CA LYS A 219 -23.97 -11.22 21.42
C LYS A 219 -23.43 -10.80 20.04
N PRO A 220 -22.37 -10.00 19.98
CA PRO A 220 -21.82 -9.53 18.71
C PRO A 220 -21.09 -10.66 17.98
N TYR A 221 -21.53 -10.95 16.75
CA TYR A 221 -20.79 -11.84 15.84
C TYR A 221 -19.71 -11.10 15.06
N PHE A 222 -19.88 -9.78 14.88
CA PHE A 222 -19.00 -8.95 14.10
C PHE A 222 -18.35 -7.87 14.95
N TRP A 223 -17.20 -7.41 14.47
CA TRP A 223 -16.38 -6.45 15.15
C TRP A 223 -15.91 -5.39 14.16
N GLN A 224 -15.79 -4.16 14.64
CA GLN A 224 -15.03 -3.12 13.98
C GLN A 224 -13.71 -2.97 14.71
N TYR A 225 -12.65 -2.66 13.99
CA TYR A 225 -11.37 -2.30 14.55
C TYR A 225 -11.06 -0.85 14.19
N ILE A 226 -10.82 -0.03 15.20
CA ILE A 226 -10.49 1.37 15.04
C ILE A 226 -9.02 1.51 15.39
N ALA A 227 -8.18 1.74 14.38
CA ALA A 227 -6.76 1.95 14.55
C ALA A 227 -6.48 3.44 14.77
N ARG A 228 -5.81 3.77 15.87
CA ARG A 228 -5.42 5.14 16.19
C ARG A 228 -4.13 5.12 16.98
N LYS A 229 -3.28 6.11 16.74
CA LYS A 229 -2.12 6.40 17.57
C LYS A 229 -2.07 7.89 17.88
N VAL A 230 -1.33 8.23 18.91
CA VAL A 230 -0.95 9.61 19.22
C VAL A 230 0.55 9.72 19.37
N ILE A 231 1.10 10.87 19.01
CA ILE A 231 2.53 11.19 19.06
C ILE A 231 2.75 12.15 20.23
N THR A 232 3.45 11.71 21.27
CA THR A 232 3.70 12.55 22.45
C THR A 232 4.98 13.37 22.37
N ASN A 233 5.84 13.13 21.38
CA ASN A 233 7.06 13.88 21.15
C ASN A 233 7.21 14.31 19.67
N PRO A 234 6.36 15.24 19.18
CA PRO A 234 6.29 15.62 17.76
C PRO A 234 7.53 16.36 17.25
N GLU A 235 8.29 17.01 18.15
CA GLU A 235 9.50 17.78 17.83
C GLU A 235 10.74 16.90 17.60
N SER A 236 10.63 15.60 17.89
CA SER A 236 11.70 14.64 17.66
C SER A 236 11.75 14.17 16.21
N THR A 237 12.75 13.37 15.88
CA THR A 237 12.92 12.71 14.59
C THR A 237 13.08 11.22 14.77
N THR A 238 12.58 10.44 13.82
CA THR A 238 12.83 9.01 13.75
C THR A 238 13.25 8.63 12.33
N LEU A 239 14.35 7.88 12.22
CA LEU A 239 14.99 7.52 10.95
C LEU A 239 15.24 8.74 10.02
N LEU A 240 14.30 8.99 9.11
CA LEU A 240 14.38 9.98 8.02
C LEU A 240 13.19 10.95 8.03
N MET A 241 12.37 10.97 9.09
CA MET A 241 11.17 11.80 9.16
C MET A 241 11.02 12.51 10.50
N GLN A 242 10.32 13.64 10.47
CA GLN A 242 9.91 14.37 11.67
C GLN A 242 8.75 13.62 12.32
N CYS A 243 8.76 13.51 13.65
CA CYS A 243 7.71 12.79 14.37
C CYS A 243 6.32 13.45 14.16
N LYS A 244 6.27 14.77 13.95
CA LYS A 244 5.03 15.49 13.60
C LYS A 244 4.41 15.09 12.25
N ASP A 245 5.18 14.49 11.36
CA ASP A 245 4.68 14.02 10.06
C ASP A 245 4.12 12.59 10.15
N LEU A 246 4.23 11.94 11.31
CA LEU A 246 3.60 10.65 11.55
C LEU A 246 2.09 10.80 11.61
N ASP A 247 1.41 9.88 10.96
CA ASP A 247 -0.04 9.94 10.81
C ASP A 247 -0.80 9.58 12.10
N GLU A 248 -1.49 10.55 12.69
CA GLU A 248 -2.36 10.38 13.89
C GLU A 248 -3.85 10.19 13.55
N ARG A 249 -4.20 10.06 12.26
CA ARG A 249 -5.59 9.85 11.85
C ARG A 249 -6.16 8.55 12.41
N GLU A 250 -7.46 8.58 12.62
CA GLU A 250 -8.23 7.39 12.97
C GLU A 250 -8.60 6.62 11.70
N TYR A 251 -8.35 5.31 11.72
CA TYR A 251 -8.68 4.39 10.63
C TYR A 251 -9.70 3.38 11.09
N LEU A 252 -10.88 3.42 10.47
CA LEU A 252 -11.91 2.41 10.68
C LEU A 252 -11.65 1.22 9.75
N TYR A 253 -11.64 0.03 10.36
CA TYR A 253 -11.69 -1.25 9.68
C TYR A 253 -13.03 -1.90 9.98
N ASP A 254 -13.85 -2.06 8.94
CA ASP A 254 -15.20 -2.61 9.04
C ASP A 254 -15.23 -4.07 8.58
N TRP A 255 -16.04 -4.90 9.23
CA TRP A 255 -16.23 -6.29 8.81
C TRP A 255 -16.90 -6.38 7.42
N LYS A 256 -17.72 -5.38 7.07
CA LYS A 256 -18.36 -5.30 5.75
C LYS A 256 -17.33 -4.93 4.71
N LYS A 257 -17.26 -5.77 3.68
CA LYS A 257 -16.44 -5.50 2.50
C LYS A 257 -16.84 -4.18 1.87
N GLN A 258 -15.87 -3.28 1.76
CA GLN A 258 -15.97 -2.09 0.93
C GLN A 258 -15.48 -2.42 -0.48
N ASN A 259 -16.25 -2.01 -1.49
CA ASN A 259 -15.77 -2.07 -2.87
C ASN A 259 -14.98 -0.79 -3.14
N ILE A 260 -13.67 -0.92 -3.24
CA ILE A 260 -12.80 0.17 -3.67
C ILE A 260 -12.19 -0.24 -5.01
N SER A 261 -12.37 0.61 -6.01
CA SER A 261 -11.85 0.36 -7.36
C SER A 261 -10.44 0.91 -7.47
N LEU A 262 -9.48 0.02 -7.70
CA LEU A 262 -8.13 0.38 -8.11
C LEU A 262 -7.91 -0.05 -9.56
N GLN A 263 -7.47 0.87 -10.41
CA GLN A 263 -7.08 0.55 -11.78
C GLN A 263 -5.64 0.02 -11.78
N CYS A 264 -5.48 -1.26 -11.42
CA CYS A 264 -4.19 -1.94 -11.42
C CYS A 264 -4.10 -2.92 -12.61
N ASP A 265 -3.20 -2.65 -13.56
CA ASP A 265 -2.83 -3.61 -14.61
C ASP A 265 -1.61 -4.44 -14.22
N TYR A 266 -0.81 -3.94 -13.27
CA TYR A 266 0.39 -4.59 -12.74
C TYR A 266 0.35 -4.65 -11.22
N ILE A 267 1.00 -5.68 -10.67
CA ILE A 267 1.20 -5.84 -9.23
C ILE A 267 2.69 -5.99 -8.99
N GLU A 268 3.21 -5.22 -8.04
CA GLU A 268 4.57 -5.29 -7.55
C GLU A 268 4.57 -5.44 -6.03
N ASP A 269 5.70 -5.91 -5.50
CA ASP A 269 5.92 -5.96 -4.07
C ASP A 269 6.16 -4.55 -3.53
N GLY A 270 5.54 -4.22 -2.40
CA GLY A 270 5.52 -2.86 -1.82
C GLY A 270 6.41 -2.66 -0.61
N PHE A 271 7.22 -3.66 -0.25
CA PHE A 271 8.09 -3.65 0.93
C PHE A 271 9.46 -3.05 0.62
#